data_AF-A0A7R9W9C8-F1
#
_entry.id   AF-A0A7R9W9C8-F1
#
_cell.length_a   1.000
_cell.length_b   1.000
_cell.length_c   1.000
_cell.angle_alpha   90.00
_cell.angle_beta   90.00
_cell.angle_gamma   90.00
#
_symmetry.space_group_name_H-M   'P 1'
#
loop_
_entity.id
_entity.type
_entity.pdbx_description
1 polymer ?
#
loop_
_entity_poly.entity_id
_entity_poly.type
_entity_poly.pdbx_seq_one_letter_code
_entity_poly.pdbx_strand_id
1 'polypeptide(L)'
;QMAKGAQAAGLPDLATILFEVSLAGMWEERFLDFKKVAAMLYARHLHLVNADAGVGLKSSKEGAIYATERESEVRAWYEVPARASLVAILTWNQDNTDVDLHITEPSGEECFYSNPRTESGGYLSGDVTDGFGPEIYILPNGKPGGMYDTDVEVFAENPNRLSAPIKMLVEVVKDWGWSTEEYISKTLVQKREKDRDTVAVVKLSKEKKGSPLRVTSKGRPSYTTSPSQQRWIRTGDSSE
;
A
#
# COMPACT_ATOMS: atom_id res chain seq x y z
N GLN A 1 1.37 8.23 -5.85
CA GLN A 1 2.67 8.82 -5.42
C GLN A 1 2.50 10.10 -4.60
N MET A 2 1.70 11.09 -5.05
CA MET A 2 1.55 12.37 -4.34
C MET A 2 1.11 12.22 -2.87
N ALA A 3 0.13 11.35 -2.59
CA ALA A 3 -0.34 11.12 -1.21
C ALA A 3 0.78 10.63 -0.27
N LYS A 4 1.59 9.67 -0.72
CA LYS A 4 2.78 9.18 0.00
C LYS A 4 3.82 10.28 0.20
N GLY A 5 4.06 11.09 -0.84
CA GLY A 5 4.96 12.25 -0.76
C GLY A 5 4.52 13.27 0.28
N ALA A 6 3.23 13.60 0.34
CA ALA A 6 2.66 14.48 1.36
C ALA A 6 2.81 13.89 2.77
N GLN A 7 2.55 12.60 2.95
CA GLN A 7 2.75 11.92 4.23
C GLN A 7 4.23 11.98 4.67
N ALA A 8 5.16 11.67 3.77
CA ALA A 8 6.61 11.72 4.05
C ALA A 8 7.10 13.15 4.34
N ALA A 9 6.47 14.16 3.76
CA ALA A 9 6.73 15.58 4.03
C ALA A 9 6.12 16.06 5.36
N GLY A 10 5.46 15.19 6.14
CA GLY A 10 4.81 15.57 7.39
C GLY A 10 3.51 16.34 7.21
N LEU A 11 2.83 16.16 6.07
CA LEU A 11 1.56 16.81 5.72
C LEU A 11 0.41 15.76 5.66
N PRO A 12 -0.01 15.20 6.81
CA PRO A 12 -0.97 14.10 6.82
C PRO A 12 -2.36 14.48 6.31
N ASP A 13 -2.84 15.69 6.59
CA ASP A 13 -4.14 16.16 6.11
C ASP A 13 -4.17 16.25 4.57
N LEU A 14 -3.07 16.72 3.96
CA LEU A 14 -2.94 16.74 2.51
C LEU A 14 -2.86 15.32 1.94
N ALA A 15 -2.12 14.43 2.60
CA ALA A 15 -2.07 13.02 2.21
C ALA A 15 -3.46 12.38 2.24
N THR A 16 -4.26 12.66 3.27
CA THR A 16 -5.65 12.21 3.40
C THR A 16 -6.48 12.65 2.20
N ILE A 17 -6.44 13.94 1.85
CA ILE A 17 -7.17 14.47 0.68
C ILE A 17 -6.73 13.77 -0.61
N LEU A 18 -5.42 13.58 -0.79
CA LEU A 18 -4.87 12.95 -2.00
C LEU A 18 -5.25 11.46 -2.11
N PHE A 19 -5.37 10.76 -0.98
CA PHE A 19 -5.89 9.40 -0.95
C PHE A 19 -7.39 9.35 -1.28
N GLU A 20 -8.20 10.27 -0.74
CA GLU A 20 -9.62 10.37 -1.11
C GLU A 20 -9.81 10.60 -2.61
N VAL A 21 -9.05 11.54 -3.20
CA VAL A 21 -9.07 11.76 -4.66
C VAL A 21 -8.70 10.48 -5.41
N SER A 22 -7.72 9.72 -4.92
CA SER A 22 -7.29 8.46 -5.55
C SER A 22 -8.41 7.40 -5.52
N LEU A 23 -9.17 7.28 -4.42
CA LEU A 23 -10.25 6.31 -4.30
C LEU A 23 -11.54 6.74 -5.02
N ALA A 24 -11.84 8.03 -5.02
CA ALA A 24 -13.00 8.61 -5.71
C ALA A 24 -12.85 8.60 -7.23
N GLY A 25 -11.63 8.49 -7.75
CA GLY A 25 -11.35 8.42 -9.18
C GLY A 25 -12.08 7.28 -9.88
N MET A 26 -12.56 7.56 -11.10
CA MET A 26 -12.99 6.56 -12.06
C MET A 26 -11.75 6.09 -12.84
N TRP A 27 -11.24 4.93 -12.46
CA TRP A 27 -10.08 4.32 -13.11
C TRP A 27 -10.55 3.34 -14.17
N GLU A 28 -9.81 3.25 -15.27
CA GLU A 28 -10.03 2.21 -16.28
C GLU A 28 -9.89 0.82 -15.65
N GLU A 29 -10.57 -0.19 -16.21
CA GLU A 29 -10.57 -1.56 -15.68
C GLU A 29 -9.16 -2.18 -15.59
N ARG A 30 -8.24 -1.76 -16.47
CA ARG A 30 -6.83 -2.16 -16.40
C ARG A 30 -6.09 -1.70 -15.14
N PHE A 31 -6.69 -0.83 -14.33
CA PHE A 31 -6.13 -0.34 -13.06
C PHE A 31 -6.95 -0.74 -11.84
N LEU A 32 -7.77 -1.81 -11.90
CA LEU A 32 -8.64 -2.18 -10.78
C LEU A 32 -7.89 -2.40 -9.45
N ASP A 33 -6.67 -2.93 -9.51
CA ASP A 33 -5.86 -3.16 -8.32
C ASP A 33 -5.17 -1.89 -7.76
N PHE A 34 -5.14 -0.80 -8.54
CA PHE A 34 -4.73 0.50 -8.03
C PHE A 34 -5.60 0.92 -6.83
N LYS A 35 -6.92 0.75 -6.93
CA LYS A 35 -7.84 1.11 -5.82
C LYS A 35 -7.56 0.28 -4.57
N LYS A 36 -7.22 -1.00 -4.72
CA LYS A 36 -6.88 -1.87 -3.59
C LYS A 36 -5.60 -1.39 -2.89
N VAL A 37 -4.52 -1.19 -3.64
CA VAL A 37 -3.25 -0.72 -3.07
C VAL A 37 -3.38 0.70 -2.49
N ALA A 38 -4.10 1.60 -3.17
CA ALA A 38 -4.40 2.93 -2.66
C ALA A 38 -5.20 2.86 -1.35
N ALA A 39 -6.21 2.00 -1.26
CA ALA A 39 -7.00 1.80 -0.05
C ALA A 39 -6.18 1.20 1.08
N MET A 40 -5.27 0.26 0.80
CA MET A 40 -4.36 -0.31 1.79
C MET A 40 -3.42 0.76 2.38
N LEU A 41 -2.77 1.52 1.51
CA LEU A 41 -1.91 2.63 1.91
C LEU A 41 -2.67 3.70 2.67
N TYR A 42 -3.90 3.98 2.25
CA TYR A 42 -4.76 4.96 2.90
C TYR A 42 -5.23 4.49 4.28
N ALA A 43 -5.68 3.24 4.41
CA ALA A 43 -6.04 2.66 5.70
C ALA A 43 -4.87 2.73 6.68
N ARG A 44 -3.64 2.45 6.22
CA ARG A 44 -2.43 2.65 7.04
C ARG A 44 -2.19 4.12 7.37
N HIS A 45 -2.36 5.03 6.41
CA HIS A 45 -2.22 6.47 6.64
C HIS A 45 -3.15 6.94 7.76
N LEU A 46 -4.43 6.61 7.67
CA LEU A 46 -5.45 6.93 8.68
C LEU A 46 -5.10 6.31 10.03
N HIS A 47 -4.65 5.05 10.02
CA HIS A 47 -4.21 4.35 11.22
C HIS A 47 -3.04 5.07 11.91
N LEU A 48 -2.08 5.57 11.15
CA LEU A 48 -0.97 6.36 11.68
C LEU A 48 -1.44 7.72 12.22
N VAL A 49 -2.42 8.38 11.60
CA VAL A 49 -3.04 9.59 12.16
C VAL A 49 -3.74 9.30 13.50
N ASN A 50 -4.41 8.15 13.59
CA ASN A 50 -5.16 7.70 14.77
C ASN A 50 -4.25 7.16 15.90
N ALA A 51 -3.01 6.80 15.59
CA ALA A 51 -2.05 6.21 16.52
C ALA A 51 -1.59 7.18 17.62
N ASP A 52 -1.09 6.61 18.72
CA ASP A 52 -0.51 7.36 19.84
C ASP A 52 0.62 8.30 19.39
N ALA A 53 0.78 9.43 20.10
CA ALA A 53 1.65 10.56 19.73
C ALA A 53 3.16 10.24 19.63
N GLY A 54 3.60 9.02 19.94
CA GLY A 54 4.99 8.55 19.80
C GLY A 54 5.29 7.78 18.51
N VAL A 55 4.26 7.30 17.81
CA VAL A 55 4.37 6.55 16.54
C VAL A 55 3.44 7.09 15.45
N GLY A 56 2.48 7.94 15.83
CA GLY A 56 1.48 8.50 14.92
C GLY A 56 1.87 9.80 14.23
N LEU A 57 1.11 10.15 13.19
CA LEU A 57 1.24 11.38 12.42
C LEU A 57 0.48 12.52 13.10
N LYS A 58 1.09 13.71 13.14
CA LYS A 58 0.47 14.91 13.71
C LYS A 58 -0.45 15.58 12.68
N SER A 59 -1.73 15.27 12.76
CA SER A 59 -2.82 15.88 11.97
C SER A 59 -3.41 17.12 12.65
N SER A 60 -4.15 17.94 11.90
CA SER A 60 -5.07 18.92 12.50
C SER A 60 -6.14 18.20 13.34
N LYS A 61 -6.87 18.98 14.16
CA LYS A 61 -7.98 18.46 14.96
C LYS A 61 -9.06 17.85 14.07
N GLU A 62 -9.42 18.54 13.00
CA GLU A 62 -10.44 18.14 12.04
C GLU A 62 -9.99 16.88 11.28
N GLY A 63 -8.73 16.85 10.82
CA GLY A 63 -8.17 15.67 10.14
C GLY A 63 -8.11 14.43 11.04
N ALA A 64 -7.84 14.60 12.34
CA ALA A 64 -7.82 13.48 13.29
C ALA A 64 -9.23 12.91 13.55
N ILE A 65 -10.24 13.77 13.64
CA ILE A 65 -11.65 13.35 13.78
C ILE A 65 -12.07 12.58 12.52
N TYR A 66 -11.80 13.15 11.35
CA TYR A 66 -12.11 12.52 10.07
C TYR A 66 -11.43 11.15 9.94
N ALA A 67 -10.15 11.05 10.31
CA ALA A 67 -9.40 9.82 10.16
C ALA A 67 -9.94 8.68 11.03
N THR A 68 -10.49 8.99 12.20
CA THR A 68 -11.09 8.00 13.10
C THR A 68 -12.34 7.35 12.48
N GLU A 69 -13.20 8.15 11.85
CA GLU A 69 -14.41 7.66 11.18
C GLU A 69 -14.06 6.91 9.90
N ARG A 70 -13.21 7.52 9.08
CA ARG A 70 -12.92 7.05 7.73
C ARG A 70 -12.15 5.74 7.69
N GLU A 71 -11.26 5.49 8.67
CA GLU A 71 -10.46 4.25 8.70
C GLU A 71 -11.35 3.00 8.69
N SER A 72 -12.43 3.01 9.48
CA SER A 72 -13.34 1.87 9.61
C SER A 72 -14.05 1.57 8.29
N GLU A 73 -14.44 2.62 7.56
CA GLU A 73 -15.07 2.48 6.24
C GLU A 73 -14.09 1.91 5.21
N VAL A 74 -12.90 2.50 5.07
CA VAL A 74 -11.92 2.06 4.08
C VAL A 74 -11.54 0.60 4.30
N ARG A 75 -11.35 0.18 5.55
CA ARG A 75 -11.03 -1.22 5.87
C ARG A 75 -12.19 -2.18 5.59
N ALA A 76 -13.44 -1.72 5.70
CA ALA A 76 -14.62 -2.55 5.40
C ALA A 76 -14.80 -2.78 3.89
N TRP A 77 -14.47 -1.79 3.06
CA TRP A 77 -14.70 -1.87 1.60
C TRP A 77 -13.61 -2.59 0.81
N TYR A 78 -12.37 -2.68 1.33
CA TYR A 78 -11.20 -3.10 0.54
C TYR A 78 -10.41 -4.29 1.11
N GLU A 79 -10.94 -5.02 2.11
CA GLU A 79 -10.29 -6.19 2.72
C GLU A 79 -8.79 -5.99 3.04
N VAL A 80 -8.46 -4.86 3.66
CA VAL A 80 -7.06 -4.51 3.98
C VAL A 80 -6.60 -5.29 5.20
N PRO A 81 -5.47 -6.04 5.15
CA PRO A 81 -4.93 -6.69 6.33
C PRO A 81 -4.61 -5.64 7.39
N ALA A 82 -5.22 -5.80 8.57
CA ALA A 82 -4.92 -4.94 9.71
C ALA A 82 -3.46 -5.10 10.16
N ARG A 83 -2.88 -6.29 9.94
CA ARG A 83 -1.50 -6.63 10.33
C ARG A 83 -0.88 -7.61 9.35
N ALA A 84 0.42 -7.47 9.13
CA ALA A 84 1.23 -8.43 8.38
C ALA A 84 2.67 -8.44 8.91
N SER A 85 3.40 -9.53 8.69
CA SER A 85 4.83 -9.59 9.01
C SER A 85 5.67 -8.84 7.99
N LEU A 86 5.30 -8.91 6.71
CA LEU A 86 6.00 -8.25 5.61
C LEU A 86 4.98 -7.78 4.57
N VAL A 87 5.14 -6.56 4.08
CA VAL A 87 4.43 -6.04 2.91
C VAL A 87 5.47 -5.41 2.00
N ALA A 88 5.48 -5.76 0.72
CA ALA A 88 6.33 -5.12 -0.29
C ALA A 88 5.44 -4.54 -1.38
N ILE A 89 5.69 -3.29 -1.76
CA ILE A 89 4.88 -2.54 -2.72
C ILE A 89 5.80 -2.01 -3.82
N LEU A 90 5.49 -2.34 -5.06
CA LEU A 90 6.17 -1.87 -6.26
C LEU A 90 5.27 -0.90 -7.02
N THR A 91 5.86 0.21 -7.45
CA THR A 91 5.20 1.22 -8.30
C THR A 91 6.20 1.75 -9.33
N TRP A 92 5.76 2.07 -10.53
CA TRP A 92 6.62 2.69 -11.56
C TRP A 92 5.94 3.86 -12.28
N ASN A 93 6.69 4.55 -13.14
CA ASN A 93 6.29 5.82 -13.74
C ASN A 93 5.94 5.75 -15.24
N GLN A 94 5.87 4.55 -15.83
CA GLN A 94 5.64 4.37 -17.27
C GLN A 94 4.42 3.48 -17.52
N ASP A 95 3.62 3.83 -18.52
CA ASP A 95 2.50 3.01 -19.00
C ASP A 95 3.00 1.93 -19.95
N ASN A 96 2.27 0.81 -20.04
CA ASN A 96 2.58 -0.31 -20.95
C ASN A 96 4.02 -0.83 -20.75
N THR A 97 4.48 -0.82 -19.49
CA THR A 97 5.73 -1.42 -19.03
C THR A 97 5.36 -2.48 -18.01
N ASP A 98 5.91 -3.67 -18.18
CA ASP A 98 5.72 -4.81 -17.29
C ASP A 98 6.89 -4.89 -16.32
N VAL A 99 6.60 -4.74 -15.03
CA VAL A 99 7.58 -4.77 -13.95
C VAL A 99 7.10 -5.70 -12.87
N ASP A 100 7.86 -6.77 -12.65
CA ASP A 100 7.56 -7.81 -11.69
C ASP A 100 8.26 -7.57 -10.35
N LEU A 101 7.53 -7.85 -9.28
CA LEU A 101 8.01 -7.96 -7.91
C LEU A 101 8.27 -9.44 -7.59
N HIS A 102 9.50 -9.72 -7.16
CA HIS A 102 9.93 -11.05 -6.77
C HIS A 102 10.29 -11.06 -5.29
N ILE A 103 9.71 -12.00 -4.53
CA ILE A 103 10.04 -12.21 -3.11
C ILE A 103 10.51 -13.64 -2.90
N THR A 104 11.80 -13.81 -2.61
CA THR A 104 12.33 -15.12 -2.20
C THR A 104 12.22 -15.27 -0.68
N GLU A 105 11.52 -16.30 -0.24
CA GLU A 105 11.25 -16.60 1.15
C GLU A 105 12.33 -17.48 1.79
N PRO A 106 12.37 -17.61 3.14
CA PRO A 106 13.40 -18.41 3.82
C PRO A 106 13.44 -19.90 3.46
N SER A 107 12.40 -20.43 2.83
CA SER A 107 12.35 -21.80 2.28
C SER A 107 13.14 -21.95 0.97
N GLY A 108 13.46 -20.83 0.31
CA GLY A 108 13.92 -20.78 -1.08
C GLY A 108 12.78 -20.71 -2.09
N GLU A 109 11.52 -20.76 -1.64
CA GLU A 109 10.36 -20.54 -2.51
C GLU A 109 10.29 -19.06 -2.91
N GLU A 110 9.93 -18.80 -4.16
CA GLU A 110 9.80 -17.46 -4.71
C GLU A 110 8.33 -17.13 -4.99
N CYS A 111 7.86 -15.98 -4.52
CA CYS A 111 6.58 -15.40 -4.88
C CYS A 111 6.77 -14.38 -5.99
N PHE A 112 6.07 -14.58 -7.12
CA PHE A 112 6.08 -13.73 -8.31
C PHE A 112 4.86 -14.06 -9.18
N TYR A 113 4.69 -13.42 -10.33
CA TYR A 113 3.56 -13.61 -11.26
C TYR A 113 3.11 -15.07 -11.44
N SER A 114 4.04 -15.99 -11.76
CA SER A 114 3.70 -17.41 -12.01
C SER A 114 3.56 -18.26 -10.74
N ASN A 115 3.95 -17.74 -9.57
CA ASN A 115 3.73 -18.35 -8.27
C ASN A 115 3.19 -17.31 -7.27
N PRO A 116 1.94 -16.82 -7.45
CA PRO A 116 1.43 -15.67 -6.70
C PRO A 116 1.01 -16.03 -5.27
N ARG A 117 1.15 -17.29 -4.83
CA ARG A 117 0.84 -17.75 -3.47
C ARG A 117 1.88 -18.76 -3.03
N THR A 118 2.54 -18.49 -1.92
CA THR A 118 3.59 -19.38 -1.38
C THR A 118 3.06 -20.30 -0.29
N GLU A 119 3.81 -21.35 0.03
CA GLU A 119 3.48 -22.29 1.11
C GLU A 119 3.46 -21.61 2.49
N SER A 120 4.27 -20.57 2.69
CA SER A 120 4.28 -19.81 3.94
C SER A 120 3.06 -18.88 4.11
N GLY A 121 2.20 -18.80 3.08
CA GLY A 121 1.00 -17.97 3.06
C GLY A 121 1.24 -16.54 2.59
N GLY A 122 2.41 -16.27 2.00
CA GLY A 122 2.65 -15.05 1.25
C GLY A 122 1.83 -15.06 -0.03
N TYR A 123 1.40 -13.88 -0.48
CA TYR A 123 0.70 -13.76 -1.75
C TYR A 123 0.98 -12.45 -2.45
N LEU A 124 1.08 -12.52 -3.78
CA LEU A 124 1.12 -11.39 -4.69
C LEU A 124 -0.32 -11.00 -5.06
N SER A 125 -0.59 -9.71 -5.06
CA SER A 125 -1.83 -9.09 -5.51
C SER A 125 -1.45 -7.84 -6.30
N GLY A 126 -2.32 -7.33 -7.19
CA GLY A 126 -1.93 -6.18 -8.01
C GLY A 126 -1.09 -6.55 -9.22
N ASP A 127 -1.22 -7.78 -9.69
CA ASP A 127 -0.60 -8.22 -10.93
C ASP A 127 -1.25 -7.50 -12.13
N VAL A 128 -0.62 -6.39 -12.52
CA VAL A 128 -1.04 -5.52 -13.61
C VAL A 128 -0.02 -5.68 -14.73
N THR A 129 -0.27 -6.65 -15.61
CA THR A 129 0.56 -6.93 -16.81
C THR A 129 0.51 -5.83 -17.87
N ASP A 130 -0.40 -4.85 -17.75
CA ASP A 130 -0.64 -3.83 -18.77
C ASP A 130 -1.01 -2.47 -18.15
N GLY A 131 -0.02 -1.73 -17.61
CA GLY A 131 -0.29 -0.44 -16.97
C GLY A 131 0.83 0.19 -16.14
N PHE A 132 0.45 1.06 -15.20
CA PHE A 132 1.34 1.84 -14.33
C PHE A 132 1.69 1.14 -13.00
N GLY A 133 1.43 -0.16 -12.89
CA GLY A 133 1.37 -0.84 -11.59
C GLY A 133 0.21 -0.31 -10.74
N PRO A 134 0.07 -0.74 -9.48
CA PRO A 134 1.09 -1.30 -8.59
C PRO A 134 1.01 -2.82 -8.35
N GLU A 135 2.16 -3.45 -8.08
CA GLU A 135 2.21 -4.79 -7.49
C GLU A 135 2.40 -4.73 -5.97
N ILE A 136 1.78 -5.66 -5.24
CA ILE A 136 1.92 -5.78 -3.80
C ILE A 136 2.06 -7.24 -3.37
N TYR A 137 3.08 -7.53 -2.57
CA TYR A 137 3.23 -8.77 -1.84
C TYR A 137 2.84 -8.58 -0.38
N ILE A 138 2.09 -9.52 0.19
CA ILE A 138 1.65 -9.51 1.57
C ILE A 138 1.93 -10.86 2.21
N LEU A 139 2.63 -10.85 3.35
CA LEU A 139 2.88 -12.03 4.19
C LEU A 139 2.29 -11.81 5.58
N PRO A 140 1.13 -12.42 5.89
CA PRO A 140 0.49 -12.27 7.20
C PRO A 140 1.36 -12.78 8.35
N ASN A 141 2.00 -13.94 8.18
CA ASN A 141 2.74 -14.63 9.23
C ASN A 141 4.08 -15.14 8.71
N GLY A 142 5.10 -14.28 8.77
CA GLY A 142 6.44 -14.65 8.35
C GLY A 142 7.20 -15.46 9.40
N LYS A 143 8.10 -16.33 8.93
CA LYS A 143 9.04 -17.09 9.76
C LYS A 143 9.93 -16.16 10.61
N PRO A 144 9.90 -16.26 11.96
CA PRO A 144 10.75 -15.43 12.82
C PRO A 144 12.23 -15.61 12.52
N GLY A 145 12.97 -14.49 12.41
CA GLY A 145 14.38 -14.51 12.06
C GLY A 145 14.70 -14.90 10.60
N GLY A 146 13.67 -15.16 9.78
CA GLY A 146 13.81 -15.49 8.36
C GLY A 146 14.31 -14.31 7.53
N MET A 147 15.02 -14.62 6.44
CA MET A 147 15.48 -13.67 5.44
C MET A 147 14.56 -13.74 4.23
N TYR A 148 14.17 -12.57 3.72
CA TYR A 148 13.32 -12.41 2.56
C TYR A 148 14.03 -11.47 1.58
N ASP A 149 14.32 -11.97 0.39
CA ASP A 149 14.97 -11.17 -0.65
C ASP A 149 13.88 -10.52 -1.50
N THR A 150 13.98 -9.21 -1.70
CA THR A 150 13.07 -8.43 -2.53
C THR A 150 13.82 -7.97 -3.76
N ASP A 151 13.43 -8.51 -4.91
CA ASP A 151 13.96 -8.17 -6.20
C ASP A 151 12.87 -7.54 -7.07
N VAL A 152 13.30 -6.79 -8.08
CA VAL A 152 12.42 -6.33 -9.16
C VAL A 152 13.03 -6.65 -10.52
N GLU A 153 12.18 -6.95 -11.48
CA GLU A 153 12.57 -7.26 -12.85
C GLU A 153 11.70 -6.46 -13.83
N VAL A 154 12.33 -5.79 -14.80
CA VAL A 154 11.59 -5.22 -15.94
C VAL A 154 11.47 -6.31 -17.00
N PHE A 155 10.30 -6.96 -17.05
CA PHE A 155 10.04 -8.09 -17.93
C PHE A 155 9.85 -7.67 -19.39
N ALA A 156 9.08 -6.61 -19.62
CA ALA A 156 8.85 -6.02 -20.93
C ALA A 156 8.76 -4.48 -20.86
N GLU A 157 9.37 -3.77 -21.81
CA GLU A 157 9.29 -2.32 -21.92
C GLU A 157 8.30 -1.88 -22.98
N ASN A 158 7.74 -0.68 -22.81
CA ASN A 158 6.91 -0.06 -23.82
C ASN A 158 7.77 0.27 -25.07
N PRO A 159 7.52 -0.36 -26.24
CA PRO A 159 8.32 -0.14 -27.44
C PRO A 159 8.16 1.27 -28.01
N ASN A 160 7.10 1.98 -27.62
CA ASN A 160 6.81 3.35 -28.04
C ASN A 160 7.30 4.41 -27.04
N ARG A 161 8.13 4.04 -26.06
CA ARG A 161 8.60 4.99 -25.04
C ARG A 161 9.44 6.11 -25.66
N LEU A 162 9.15 7.35 -25.26
CA LEU A 162 10.14 8.42 -25.28
C LEU A 162 11.29 7.96 -24.35
N SER A 163 12.55 8.26 -24.68
CA SER A 163 13.77 7.70 -24.03
C SER A 163 13.98 7.99 -22.53
N ALA A 164 12.92 8.29 -21.77
CA ALA A 164 12.92 8.44 -20.33
C ALA A 164 13.21 7.09 -19.64
N PRO A 165 14.00 7.11 -18.55
CA PRO A 165 14.28 5.90 -17.79
C PRO A 165 13.03 5.42 -17.03
N ILE A 166 12.95 4.11 -16.82
CA ILE A 166 11.93 3.48 -15.97
C ILE A 166 12.38 3.72 -14.53
N LYS A 167 11.56 4.44 -13.77
CA LYS A 167 11.77 4.72 -12.35
C LYS A 167 10.80 3.86 -11.56
N MET A 168 11.36 2.98 -10.75
CA MET A 168 10.60 2.10 -9.87
C MET A 168 10.80 2.56 -8.44
N LEU A 169 9.74 2.58 -7.66
CA LEU A 169 9.77 2.77 -6.22
C LEU A 169 9.29 1.48 -5.58
N VAL A 170 10.17 0.90 -4.75
CA VAL A 170 9.87 -0.28 -3.96
C VAL A 170 9.89 0.10 -2.50
N GLU A 171 8.82 -0.26 -1.81
CA GLU A 171 8.62 0.01 -0.40
C GLU A 171 8.41 -1.32 0.31
N VAL A 172 9.23 -1.60 1.33
CA VAL A 172 9.13 -2.79 2.14
C VAL A 172 8.84 -2.39 3.58
N VAL A 173 7.76 -2.92 4.13
CA VAL A 173 7.31 -2.66 5.49
C VAL A 173 7.33 -3.95 6.28
N LYS A 174 8.16 -4.00 7.32
CA LYS A 174 8.12 -5.07 8.33
C LYS A 174 7.13 -4.72 9.41
N ASP A 175 6.55 -5.76 10.02
CA ASP A 175 5.64 -5.63 11.16
C ASP A 175 4.50 -4.64 10.88
N TRP A 176 3.94 -4.66 9.67
CA TRP A 176 2.80 -3.83 9.26
C TRP A 176 1.66 -3.92 10.28
N GLY A 177 1.17 -2.77 10.75
CA GLY A 177 0.13 -2.62 11.77
C GLY A 177 0.63 -2.72 13.22
N TRP A 178 1.95 -2.76 13.45
CA TRP A 178 2.56 -2.86 14.79
C TRP A 178 3.42 -1.64 15.15
N SER A 179 3.61 -1.40 16.45
CA SER A 179 4.46 -0.32 16.95
C SER A 179 5.95 -0.47 16.59
N THR A 180 6.34 -1.65 16.10
CA THR A 180 7.70 -1.98 15.63
C THR A 180 7.81 -1.94 14.11
N GLU A 181 6.83 -1.34 13.42
CA GLU A 181 6.91 -1.14 11.97
C GLU A 181 8.26 -0.56 11.56
N GLU A 182 8.89 -1.20 10.58
CA GLU A 182 10.11 -0.70 9.96
C GLU A 182 9.87 -0.55 8.47
N TYR A 183 10.19 0.64 7.96
CA TYR A 183 9.92 1.03 6.59
C TYR A 183 11.22 1.22 5.83
N ILE A 184 11.37 0.49 4.72
CA ILE A 184 12.48 0.58 3.78
C ILE A 184 11.91 1.06 2.46
N SER A 185 12.55 2.05 1.85
CA SER A 185 12.15 2.55 0.53
C SER A 185 13.38 2.72 -0.35
N LYS A 186 13.29 2.22 -1.58
CA LYS A 186 14.37 2.33 -2.58
C LYS A 186 13.78 2.73 -3.92
N THR A 187 14.39 3.72 -4.53
CA THR A 187 14.11 4.08 -5.93
C THR A 187 15.17 3.44 -6.82
N LEU A 188 14.72 2.74 -7.86
CA LEU A 188 15.55 2.15 -8.89
C LEU A 188 15.31 2.87 -10.20
N VAL A 189 16.35 2.96 -11.01
CA VAL A 189 16.31 3.65 -12.30
C VAL A 189 16.94 2.74 -13.32
N GLN A 190 16.12 2.08 -14.13
CA GLN A 190 16.57 1.20 -15.19
C GLN A 190 16.36 1.83 -16.57
N LYS A 191 17.22 1.43 -17.52
CA LYS A 191 17.20 1.94 -18.89
C LYS A 191 16.84 0.88 -19.93
N ARG A 192 16.85 -0.41 -19.58
CA ARG A 192 16.67 -1.56 -20.50
C ARG A 192 15.86 -2.67 -19.84
N GLU A 193 15.21 -3.51 -20.65
CA GLU A 193 14.54 -4.76 -20.25
C GLU A 193 15.49 -5.82 -19.69
N LYS A 194 14.92 -6.80 -18.96
CA LYS A 194 15.56 -8.03 -18.46
C LYS A 194 16.70 -7.80 -17.47
N ASP A 195 16.63 -6.70 -16.74
CA ASP A 195 17.54 -6.39 -15.65
C ASP A 195 16.82 -6.69 -14.33
N ARG A 196 17.28 -7.71 -13.61
CA ARG A 196 16.76 -8.07 -12.30
C ARG A 196 17.68 -7.49 -11.23
N ASP A 197 17.14 -6.59 -10.42
CA ASP A 197 17.87 -5.88 -9.39
C ASP A 197 17.37 -6.29 -8.00
N THR A 198 18.29 -6.66 -7.12
CA THR A 198 17.97 -6.80 -5.70
C THR A 198 17.78 -5.44 -5.05
N VAL A 199 16.56 -5.24 -4.56
CA VAL A 199 16.14 -4.01 -3.89
C VAL A 199 16.62 -4.02 -2.45
N ALA A 200 16.21 -5.06 -1.71
CA ALA A 200 16.40 -5.17 -0.28
C ALA A 200 16.48 -6.64 0.13
N VAL A 201 17.31 -6.93 1.12
CA VAL A 201 17.30 -8.20 1.86
C VAL A 201 16.77 -7.90 3.25
N VAL A 202 15.60 -8.45 3.58
CA VAL A 202 14.86 -8.10 4.78
C VAL A 202 14.84 -9.27 5.75
N LYS A 203 15.42 -9.06 6.93
CA LYS A 203 15.36 -10.03 8.02
C LYS A 203 14.24 -9.69 8.99
N LEU A 204 13.30 -10.62 9.17
CA LEU A 204 12.26 -10.48 10.19
C LEU A 204 12.83 -10.65 11.60
N SER A 205 12.18 -10.01 12.57
CA SER A 205 12.54 -10.13 13.99
C SER A 205 12.36 -11.58 14.48
N LYS A 206 13.18 -12.01 15.45
CA LYS A 206 13.05 -13.33 16.09
C LYS A 206 11.88 -13.37 17.09
N GLU A 207 11.42 -12.21 17.56
CA GLU A 207 10.36 -12.05 18.54
C GLU A 207 9.46 -10.88 18.10
N LYS A 208 8.14 -11.07 18.07
CA LYS A 208 7.17 -9.99 17.89
C LYS A 208 7.12 -9.15 19.18
N LYS A 209 8.05 -8.20 19.32
CA LYS A 209 8.14 -7.31 20.49
C LYS A 209 7.18 -6.12 20.42
N GLY A 210 6.58 -5.86 19.25
CA GLY A 210 5.63 -4.78 19.06
C GLY A 210 4.26 -5.07 19.67
N SER A 211 3.62 -4.01 20.17
CA SER A 211 2.17 -4.04 20.38
C SER A 211 1.48 -3.66 19.07
N PRO A 212 0.25 -4.12 18.82
CA PRO A 212 -0.56 -3.54 17.76
C PRO A 212 -0.61 -2.03 17.93
N LEU A 213 -0.50 -1.29 16.82
CA LEU A 213 -0.71 0.16 16.85
C LEU A 213 -2.08 0.43 17.48
N ARG A 214 -2.07 1.20 18.57
CA ARG A 214 -3.27 1.51 19.34
C ARG A 214 -3.92 2.74 18.75
N VAL A 215 -5.20 2.59 18.39
CA VAL A 215 -6.05 3.72 18.03
C VAL A 215 -6.48 4.40 19.32
N THR A 216 -6.12 5.67 19.47
CA THR A 216 -6.74 6.49 20.51
C THR A 216 -8.17 6.77 20.07
N SER A 217 -9.16 6.51 20.92
CA SER A 217 -10.53 6.98 20.68
C SER A 217 -10.58 8.50 20.88
N LYS A 218 -9.94 9.25 19.99
CA LYS A 218 -9.96 10.71 20.02
C LYS A 218 -11.29 11.16 19.45
N GLY A 219 -12.27 11.25 20.36
CA GLY A 219 -13.60 11.77 20.08
C GLY A 219 -14.28 11.00 18.95
N ARG A 220 -14.98 9.91 19.29
CA ARG A 220 -16.19 9.61 18.51
C ARG A 220 -17.08 10.84 18.66
N PRO A 221 -17.38 11.60 17.61
CA PRO A 221 -18.48 12.52 17.72
C PRO A 221 -19.74 11.69 18.02
N SER A 222 -20.54 12.13 18.99
CA SER A 222 -21.83 11.53 19.29
C SER A 222 -22.81 11.87 18.18
N TYR A 223 -22.64 11.31 16.99
CA TYR A 223 -23.68 11.37 15.98
C TYR A 223 -24.64 10.21 16.21
N THR A 224 -25.80 10.53 16.78
CA THR A 224 -27.01 9.71 16.56
C THR A 224 -27.32 9.78 15.07
N THR A 225 -26.87 8.79 14.31
CA THR A 225 -27.15 8.72 12.87
C THR A 225 -28.66 8.55 12.68
N SER A 226 -29.34 9.66 12.33
CA SER A 226 -30.63 9.60 11.65
C SER A 226 -30.38 9.08 10.22
N PRO A 227 -31.18 8.13 9.71
CA PRO A 227 -31.01 7.53 8.37
C PRO A 227 -31.01 8.50 7.17
N SER A 228 -31.20 9.81 7.38
CA SER A 228 -31.32 10.81 6.32
C SER A 228 -29.98 11.34 5.76
N GLN A 229 -28.83 11.08 6.38
CA GLN A 229 -27.53 11.58 5.87
C GLN A 229 -26.81 10.64 4.89
N GLN A 230 -27.31 9.43 4.63
CA GLN A 230 -26.77 8.54 3.58
C GLN A 230 -27.18 8.96 2.15
N ARG A 231 -27.87 10.09 1.97
CA ARG A 231 -28.50 10.50 0.70
C ARG A 231 -27.71 11.61 -0.03
N TRP A 232 -26.40 11.47 -0.18
CA TRP A 232 -25.63 12.33 -1.09
C TRP A 232 -24.67 11.59 -2.03
N ILE A 233 -24.64 10.25 -2.01
CA ILE A 233 -23.75 9.43 -2.86
C ILE A 233 -24.51 8.64 -3.95
N ARG A 234 -25.83 8.83 -4.12
CA ARG A 234 -26.64 7.99 -5.04
C ARG A 234 -27.49 8.70 -6.09
N THR A 235 -27.26 9.98 -6.40
CA THR A 235 -27.96 10.62 -7.53
C THR A 235 -26.98 11.39 -8.40
N GLY A 236 -26.24 10.64 -9.21
CA GLY A 236 -25.70 11.06 -10.49
C GLY A 236 -26.02 9.93 -11.49
N ASP A 237 -26.76 10.29 -12.55
CA ASP A 237 -27.36 9.47 -13.62
C ASP A 237 -28.52 8.52 -13.22
N SER A 238 -29.68 8.57 -13.88
CA SER A 238 -29.91 8.77 -15.32
C SER A 238 -31.22 9.52 -15.62
N SER A 239 -31.18 10.29 -16.70
CA SER A 239 -32.34 10.78 -17.44
C SER A 239 -32.99 9.67 -18.27
N GLU A 240 -34.31 9.55 -18.16
CA GLU A 240 -35.26 9.38 -19.28
C GLU A 240 -36.42 10.35 -19.08
#